data_AF-A0A969ML03-F1
#
_entry.id   AF-A0A969ML03-F1
#
_cell.length_a   1.000
_cell.length_b   1.000
_cell.length_c   1.000
_cell.angle_alpha   90.00
_cell.angle_beta   90.00
_cell.angle_gamma   90.00
#
_symmetry.space_group_name_H-M   'P 1'
#
loop_
_entity.id
_entity.type
_entity.pdbx_description
1 polymer ?
#
loop_
_entity_poly.entity_id
_entity_poly.type
_entity_poly.pdbx_seq_one_letter_code
_entity_poly.pdbx_strand_id
1 'polypeptide(L)'
;MAEFYKGERVIVQRGEYKNQHGKINSEMLVDVLENKYQVSLDNGNNSEFYKSNLKHEDLSRDEISTVIKNIAKEVNQVSSKLPEEMKTELPNHIGYLKDALLSEDKSRAEIEYNYVTSNLKKLSEQQVLSPDWTESTRIYFDKMNYAVKRLS
;
A
#
# COMPACT_ATOMS: atom_id res chain seq x y z
N MET A 1 -2.87 13.39 -21.81
CA MET A 1 -3.41 12.73 -20.61
C MET A 1 -2.23 12.36 -19.73
N ALA A 2 -2.31 12.60 -18.42
CA ALA A 2 -1.32 12.12 -17.47
C ALA A 2 -1.35 10.58 -17.44
N GLU A 3 -0.18 9.94 -17.55
CA GLU A 3 -0.09 8.47 -17.46
C GLU A 3 -0.11 8.00 -16.01
N PHE A 4 0.39 8.83 -15.10
CA PHE A 4 0.37 8.59 -13.68
C PHE A 4 -0.44 9.65 -12.95
N TYR A 5 -1.24 9.22 -11.98
CA TYR A 5 -2.04 10.10 -11.13
C TYR A 5 -1.46 10.18 -9.72
N LYS A 6 -1.77 11.29 -9.02
CA LYS A 6 -1.41 11.44 -7.62
C LYS A 6 -1.97 10.28 -6.79
N GLY A 7 -1.12 9.70 -5.95
CA GLY A 7 -1.45 8.58 -5.07
C GLY A 7 -1.25 7.21 -5.71
N GLU A 8 -0.95 7.13 -7.01
CA GLU A 8 -0.59 5.85 -7.64
C GLU A 8 0.78 5.38 -7.18
N ARG A 9 0.93 4.06 -7.14
CA ARG A 9 2.20 3.42 -6.78
C ARG A 9 2.98 3.04 -8.03
N VAL A 10 4.29 3.23 -7.96
CA VAL A 10 5.22 3.04 -9.07
C VAL A 10 6.51 2.35 -8.63
N ILE A 11 7.19 1.74 -9.60
CA ILE A 11 8.54 1.21 -9.47
C ILE A 11 9.45 1.99 -10.41
N VAL A 12 10.59 2.42 -9.90
CA VAL A 12 11.63 3.10 -10.68
C VAL A 12 12.40 2.07 -11.50
N GLN A 13 12.50 2.28 -12.81
CA GLN A 13 13.09 1.31 -13.74
C GLN A 13 14.58 1.53 -14.01
N ARG A 14 15.10 2.73 -13.75
CA ARG A 14 16.46 3.16 -14.17
C ARG A 14 17.10 4.09 -13.13
N GLY A 15 18.43 4.22 -13.20
CA GLY A 15 19.21 5.13 -12.37
C GLY A 15 19.55 4.57 -10.98
N GLU A 16 19.95 5.46 -10.07
CA GLU A 16 20.36 5.14 -8.70
C GLU A 16 19.26 4.42 -7.91
N TYR A 17 18.01 4.84 -8.10
CA TYR A 17 16.85 4.27 -7.42
C TYR A 17 16.22 3.10 -8.18
N LYS A 18 16.94 2.43 -9.09
CA LYS A 18 16.38 1.30 -9.84
C LYS A 18 15.79 0.23 -8.90
N ASN A 19 14.61 -0.27 -9.26
CA ASN A 19 13.77 -1.20 -8.51
C ASN A 19 13.25 -0.67 -7.16
N GLN A 20 13.39 0.62 -6.87
CA GLN A 20 12.75 1.22 -5.71
C GLN A 20 11.26 1.46 -5.98
N HIS A 21 10.44 1.17 -4.97
CA HIS A 21 9.01 1.37 -4.99
C HIS A 21 8.69 2.74 -4.38
N GLY A 22 7.59 3.36 -4.82
CA GLY A 22 7.16 4.63 -4.26
C GLY A 22 5.76 5.02 -4.68
N LYS A 23 5.35 6.22 -4.25
CA LYS A 23 4.03 6.80 -4.53
C LYS A 23 4.18 8.16 -5.21
N ILE A 24 3.38 8.40 -6.24
CA ILE A 24 3.32 9.69 -6.93
C ILE A 24 2.67 10.73 -6.02
N ASN A 25 3.37 11.84 -5.78
CA ASN A 25 2.84 12.97 -5.03
C ASN A 25 2.22 14.04 -5.93
N SER A 26 2.87 14.31 -7.06
CA SER A 26 2.49 15.36 -8.00
C SER A 26 3.14 15.13 -9.36
N GLU A 27 2.49 15.65 -10.39
CA GLU A 27 3.05 15.82 -11.73
C GLU A 27 3.69 17.22 -11.81
N MET A 28 4.88 17.28 -12.40
CA MET A 28 5.58 18.52 -12.71
C MET A 28 5.73 18.64 -14.22
N LEU A 29 5.18 19.71 -14.78
CA LEU A 29 5.42 20.10 -16.17
C LEU A 29 6.79 20.78 -16.24
N VAL A 30 7.74 20.14 -16.91
CA VAL A 30 9.10 20.68 -17.08
C VAL A 30 9.27 21.29 -18.47
N ASP A 31 8.67 20.68 -19.50
CA ASP A 31 8.59 21.23 -20.85
C ASP A 31 7.42 20.59 -21.63
N VAL A 32 7.06 21.11 -22.80
CA VAL A 32 5.93 20.68 -23.66
C VAL A 32 5.97 19.18 -24.01
N LEU A 33 7.15 18.55 -23.91
CA LEU A 33 7.41 17.18 -24.37
C LEU A 33 7.66 16.17 -23.25
N GLU A 34 7.95 16.58 -22.01
CA GLU A 34 8.30 15.64 -20.94
C GLU A 34 7.70 16.01 -19.57
N ASN A 35 6.95 15.05 -19.02
CA ASN A 35 6.43 15.13 -17.66
C ASN A 35 7.43 14.49 -16.70
N LYS A 36 7.74 15.22 -15.62
CA LYS A 36 8.36 14.65 -14.42
C LYS A 36 7.31 14.40 -13.37
N TYR A 37 7.60 13.46 -12.49
CA TYR A 37 6.76 13.16 -11.34
C TYR A 37 7.59 13.24 -10.06
N GLN A 38 7.03 13.87 -9.03
CA GLN A 38 7.56 13.78 -7.68
C GLN A 38 7.12 12.47 -7.07
N VAL A 39 8.08 11.66 -6.62
CA VAL A 39 7.82 10.35 -6.04
C VAL A 39 8.39 10.29 -4.63
N SER A 40 7.55 9.93 -3.67
CA SER A 40 8.00 9.49 -2.34
C SER A 40 8.34 8.01 -2.41
N LEU A 41 9.62 7.69 -2.32
CA LEU A 41 10.11 6.32 -2.28
C LEU A 41 9.85 5.70 -0.91
N ASP A 42 9.61 4.39 -0.90
CA ASP A 42 9.34 3.62 0.32
C ASP A 42 10.54 3.62 1.29
N ASN A 43 11.75 3.95 0.82
CA ASN A 43 12.95 4.12 1.64
C ASN A 43 13.05 5.48 2.35
N GLY A 44 12.03 6.34 2.21
CA GLY A 44 11.97 7.66 2.84
C GLY A 44 12.48 8.82 1.97
N ASN A 45 13.13 8.53 0.84
CA ASN A 45 13.62 9.57 -0.06
C ASN A 45 12.47 10.15 -0.90
N ASN A 46 12.55 11.44 -1.18
CA ASN A 46 11.72 12.08 -2.20
C ASN A 46 12.60 12.40 -3.40
N SER A 47 12.16 12.04 -4.60
CA SER A 47 12.94 12.26 -5.81
C SER A 47 12.05 12.49 -7.02
N GLU A 48 12.63 13.11 -8.04
CA GLU A 48 11.95 13.40 -9.29
C GLU A 48 12.34 12.38 -10.35
N PHE A 49 11.35 11.88 -11.07
CA PHE A 49 11.57 10.92 -12.14
C PHE A 49 10.87 11.37 -13.40
N TYR A 50 11.56 11.25 -14.53
CA TYR A 50 10.89 11.29 -15.83
C TYR A 50 9.92 10.13 -15.92
N LYS A 51 8.80 10.37 -16.61
CA LYS A 51 7.80 9.36 -16.95
C LYS A 51 8.41 8.04 -17.43
N SER A 52 9.39 8.12 -18.35
CA SER A 52 10.06 6.97 -18.97
C SER A 52 10.88 6.10 -18.00
N ASN A 53 11.10 6.58 -16.77
CA ASN A 53 11.80 5.86 -15.72
C ASN A 53 10.83 5.21 -14.72
N LEU A 54 9.52 5.35 -14.89
CA LEU A 54 8.50 4.85 -13.98
C LEU A 54 7.65 3.78 -14.65
N LYS A 55 7.20 2.82 -13.84
CA LYS A 55 6.18 1.82 -14.20
C LYS A 55 5.20 1.71 -13.04
N HIS A 56 3.93 1.44 -13.31
CA HIS A 56 2.98 1.07 -12.25
C HIS A 56 3.53 -0.09 -11.41
N GLU A 57 3.38 0.02 -10.10
CA GLU A 57 3.69 -1.07 -9.18
C GLU A 57 2.65 -2.16 -9.32
N ASP A 58 3.05 -3.30 -9.86
CA ASP A 58 2.19 -4.47 -10.00
C ASP A 58 2.77 -5.58 -9.14
N LEU A 59 2.06 -5.90 -8.05
CA LEU A 59 2.54 -6.88 -7.08
C LEU A 59 2.29 -8.28 -7.62
N SER A 60 3.35 -9.07 -7.74
CA SER A 60 3.23 -10.50 -7.98
C SER A 60 2.50 -11.21 -6.82
N ARG A 61 2.01 -12.43 -7.08
CA ARG A 61 1.34 -13.26 -6.04
C ARG A 61 2.22 -13.50 -4.81
N ASP A 62 3.53 -13.62 -5.01
CA ASP A 62 4.50 -13.80 -3.92
C ASP A 62 4.71 -12.50 -3.12
N GLU A 63 4.74 -11.35 -3.80
CA GLU A 63 4.79 -10.04 -3.14
C GLU A 63 3.52 -9.75 -2.35
N ILE A 64 2.34 -10.05 -2.91
CA ILE A 64 1.06 -9.96 -2.19
C ILE A 64 1.12 -10.80 -0.92
N SER A 65 1.54 -12.07 -1.04
CA SER A 65 1.65 -12.98 0.11
C SER A 65 2.63 -12.45 1.16
N THR A 66 3.72 -11.83 0.73
CA THR A 66 4.72 -11.23 1.63
C THR A 66 4.18 -10.01 2.35
N VAL A 67 3.51 -9.10 1.64
CA VAL A 67 2.91 -7.90 2.23
C VAL A 67 1.82 -8.27 3.24
N ILE A 68 0.94 -9.23 2.90
CA ILE A 68 -0.07 -9.75 3.83
C ILE A 68 0.57 -10.36 5.07
N LYS A 69 1.64 -11.16 4.91
CA LYS A 69 2.34 -11.76 6.05
C LYS A 69 2.93 -10.69 6.96
N ASN A 70 3.45 -9.60 6.40
CA ASN A 70 3.95 -8.47 7.18
C ASN A 70 2.80 -7.76 7.91
N ILE A 71 1.67 -7.50 7.27
CA ILE A 71 0.48 -6.93 7.93
C ILE A 71 0.02 -7.82 9.09
N ALA A 72 -0.10 -9.12 8.87
CA ALA A 72 -0.50 -10.07 9.91
C ALA A 72 0.48 -10.06 11.10
N LYS A 73 1.78 -9.99 10.83
CA LYS A 73 2.82 -9.89 11.87
C LYS A 73 2.67 -8.60 12.68
N GLU A 74 2.50 -7.47 12.02
CA GLU A 74 2.36 -6.16 12.68
C GLU A 74 1.07 -6.08 13.51
N VAL A 75 -0.04 -6.64 13.02
CA VAL A 75 -1.30 -6.75 13.77
C VAL A 75 -1.13 -7.67 14.99
N ASN A 76 -0.40 -8.78 14.86
CA ASN A 76 -0.12 -9.66 16.00
C ASN A 76 0.70 -8.97 17.09
N GLN A 77 1.63 -8.08 16.75
CA GLN A 77 2.41 -7.33 17.74
C GLN A 77 1.54 -6.41 18.61
N VAL A 78 0.42 -5.92 18.07
CA VAL A 78 -0.53 -5.06 18.79
C VAL A 78 -1.76 -5.82 19.29
N SER A 79 -1.85 -7.13 19.05
CA SER A 79 -3.01 -7.96 19.38
C SER A 79 -3.47 -7.85 20.84
N SER A 80 -2.55 -7.74 21.78
CA SER A 80 -2.85 -7.60 23.21
C SER A 80 -3.59 -6.30 23.56
N LYS A 81 -3.48 -5.27 22.70
CA LYS A 81 -4.16 -3.97 22.85
C LYS A 81 -5.51 -3.93 22.15
N LEU A 82 -5.82 -4.90 21.30
CA LEU A 82 -7.06 -4.93 20.54
C LEU A 82 -8.25 -5.34 21.43
N PRO A 83 -9.47 -4.86 21.13
CA PRO A 83 -10.69 -5.44 21.67
C PRO A 83 -10.79 -6.95 21.36
N GLU A 84 -11.43 -7.72 22.23
CA GLU A 84 -11.48 -9.19 22.14
C GLU A 84 -12.07 -9.70 20.81
N GLU A 85 -13.15 -9.06 20.35
CA GLU A 85 -13.76 -9.35 19.04
C GLU A 85 -12.74 -9.19 17.90
N MET A 86 -12.00 -8.07 17.90
CA MET A 86 -11.02 -7.76 16.86
C MET A 86 -9.79 -8.67 16.90
N LYS A 87 -9.40 -9.20 18.06
CA LYS A 87 -8.31 -10.20 18.14
C LYS A 87 -8.63 -11.46 17.34
N THR A 88 -9.91 -11.82 17.28
CA THR A 88 -10.38 -13.01 16.57
C THR A 88 -10.69 -12.70 15.11
N GLU A 89 -11.34 -11.56 14.85
CA GLU A 89 -11.81 -11.21 13.51
C GLU A 89 -10.69 -10.72 12.58
N LEU A 90 -9.80 -9.83 13.04
CA LEU A 90 -8.79 -9.23 12.17
C LEU A 90 -7.87 -10.25 11.48
N PRO A 91 -7.33 -11.28 12.17
CA PRO A 91 -6.52 -12.31 11.52
C PRO A 91 -7.27 -13.03 10.39
N ASN A 92 -8.57 -13.29 10.59
CA ASN A 92 -9.40 -13.94 9.58
C ASN A 92 -9.62 -13.03 8.37
N HIS A 93 -9.98 -11.76 8.59
CA HIS A 93 -10.16 -10.79 7.51
C HIS A 93 -8.87 -10.51 6.73
N ILE A 94 -7.70 -10.53 7.38
CA ILE A 94 -6.41 -10.46 6.69
C ILE A 94 -6.18 -11.70 5.82
N GLY A 95 -6.56 -12.88 6.31
CA GLY A 95 -6.55 -14.13 5.53
C GLY A 95 -7.48 -14.07 4.33
N TYR A 96 -8.72 -13.62 4.51
CA TYR A 96 -9.69 -13.48 3.42
C TYR A 96 -9.26 -12.44 2.39
N LEU A 97 -8.65 -11.33 2.82
CA LEU A 97 -8.06 -10.35 1.91
C LEU A 97 -6.98 -10.98 1.03
N LYS A 98 -6.12 -11.83 1.61
CA LYS A 98 -5.12 -12.57 0.85
C LYS A 98 -5.76 -13.43 -0.23
N ASP A 99 -6.75 -14.23 0.15
CA ASP A 99 -7.41 -15.16 -0.76
C ASP A 99 -8.14 -14.40 -1.87
N ALA A 100 -8.80 -13.29 -1.54
CA ALA A 100 -9.45 -12.42 -2.51
C ALA A 100 -8.46 -11.79 -3.50
N LEU A 101 -7.32 -11.28 -3.02
CA LEU A 101 -6.27 -10.73 -3.89
C LEU A 101 -5.65 -11.78 -4.81
N LEU A 102 -5.39 -12.99 -4.30
CA LEU A 102 -4.79 -14.08 -5.08
C LEU A 102 -5.76 -14.71 -6.09
N SER A 103 -7.07 -14.66 -5.81
CA SER A 103 -8.13 -15.09 -6.71
C SER A 103 -8.64 -13.98 -7.63
N GLU A 104 -8.09 -12.77 -7.51
CA GLU A 104 -8.47 -11.59 -8.28
C GLU A 104 -9.96 -11.19 -8.10
N ASP A 105 -10.57 -11.57 -6.97
CA ASP A 105 -11.95 -11.18 -6.61
C ASP A 105 -11.96 -9.76 -6.04
N LYS A 106 -12.18 -8.78 -6.91
CA LYS A 106 -12.20 -7.35 -6.57
C LYS A 106 -13.20 -7.01 -5.48
N SER A 107 -14.44 -7.48 -5.60
CA SER A 107 -15.51 -7.11 -4.66
C SER A 107 -15.18 -7.61 -3.27
N ARG A 108 -14.73 -8.87 -3.17
CA ARG A 108 -14.30 -9.42 -1.89
C ARG A 108 -13.05 -8.71 -1.37
N ALA A 109 -12.06 -8.45 -2.22
CA ALA A 109 -10.84 -7.76 -1.81
C ALA A 109 -11.13 -6.36 -1.24
N GLU A 110 -12.05 -5.61 -1.84
CA GLU A 110 -12.50 -4.31 -1.33
C GLU A 110 -13.20 -4.43 0.03
N ILE A 111 -14.10 -5.39 0.20
CA ILE A 111 -14.81 -5.63 1.47
C ILE A 111 -13.81 -5.94 2.59
N GLU A 112 -12.92 -6.91 2.35
CA GLU A 112 -11.96 -7.36 3.36
C GLU A 112 -10.93 -6.26 3.67
N TYR A 113 -10.44 -5.54 2.66
CA TYR A 113 -9.52 -4.41 2.84
C TYR A 113 -10.17 -3.28 3.65
N ASN A 114 -11.41 -2.92 3.32
CA ASN A 114 -12.15 -1.87 4.03
C ASN A 114 -12.42 -2.26 5.48
N TYR A 115 -12.78 -3.53 5.74
CA TYR A 115 -12.95 -4.02 7.11
C TYR A 115 -11.66 -3.87 7.91
N VAL A 116 -10.53 -4.40 7.40
CA VAL A 116 -9.24 -4.35 8.10
C VAL A 116 -8.81 -2.91 8.36
N THR A 117 -8.83 -2.06 7.33
CA THR A 117 -8.33 -0.69 7.45
C THR A 117 -9.24 0.21 8.28
N SER A 118 -10.57 0.06 8.20
CA SER A 118 -11.49 0.87 8.99
C SER A 118 -11.38 0.55 10.48
N ASN A 119 -11.24 -0.73 10.85
CA ASN A 119 -11.07 -1.12 12.24
C ASN A 119 -9.71 -0.65 12.80
N LEU A 120 -8.62 -0.83 12.07
CA LEU A 120 -7.31 -0.32 12.49
C LEU A 120 -7.26 1.20 12.58
N LYS A 121 -7.93 1.91 11.66
CA LYS A 121 -8.05 3.37 11.71
C LYS A 121 -8.78 3.84 12.97
N LYS A 122 -9.92 3.23 13.30
CA LYS A 122 -10.66 3.53 14.54
C LYS A 122 -9.79 3.35 15.78
N LEU A 123 -9.00 2.27 15.83
CA LEU A 123 -8.09 2.01 16.95
C LEU A 123 -6.95 3.04 17.04
N SER A 124 -6.44 3.52 15.90
CA SER A 124 -5.48 4.61 15.87
C SER A 124 -6.09 5.93 16.35
N GLU A 125 -7.34 6.24 15.96
CA GLU A 125 -8.07 7.45 16.40
C GLU A 125 -8.38 7.41 17.91
N GLN A 126 -8.65 6.22 18.45
CA GLN A 126 -8.83 5.96 19.88
C GLN A 126 -7.50 5.91 20.66
N GLN A 127 -6.36 6.13 20.00
CA GLN A 127 -5.01 6.08 20.59
C GLN A 127 -4.65 4.71 21.21
N VAL A 128 -5.32 3.64 20.77
CA VAL A 128 -4.98 2.25 21.13
C VAL A 128 -3.69 1.83 20.41
N LEU A 129 -3.54 2.26 19.16
CA LEU A 129 -2.35 2.05 18.34
C LEU A 129 -1.46 3.29 18.41
N SER A 130 -0.14 3.10 18.57
CA SER A 130 0.80 4.21 18.62
C SER A 130 1.02 4.83 17.23
N PRO A 131 1.32 6.13 17.13
CA PRO A 131 1.68 6.77 15.87
C PRO A 131 2.82 6.06 15.14
N ASP A 132 3.83 5.59 15.88
CA ASP A 132 4.97 4.85 15.33
C ASP A 132 4.55 3.56 14.61
N TRP A 133 3.57 2.84 15.17
CA TRP A 133 3.04 1.62 14.55
C TRP A 133 2.21 1.96 13.30
N THR A 134 1.42 3.02 13.36
CA THR A 134 0.64 3.48 12.21
C THR A 134 1.57 3.89 11.05
N GLU A 135 2.70 4.55 11.34
CA GLU A 135 3.67 4.90 10.31
C GLU A 135 4.46 3.68 9.80
N SER A 136 4.87 2.75 10.66
CA SER A 136 5.61 1.55 10.24
C SER A 136 4.79 0.64 9.31
N THR A 137 3.46 0.64 9.47
CA THR A 137 2.55 -0.20 8.69
C THR A 137 1.97 0.50 7.46
N ARG A 138 2.10 1.83 7.37
CA ARG A 138 1.52 2.67 6.31
C ARG A 138 1.84 2.16 4.91
N ILE A 139 3.10 1.80 4.64
CA ILE A 139 3.55 1.36 3.32
C ILE A 139 2.86 0.05 2.91
N TYR A 140 2.69 -0.89 3.85
CA TYR A 140 2.03 -2.17 3.56
C TYR A 140 0.56 -1.95 3.19
N PHE A 141 -0.16 -1.09 3.93
CA PHE A 141 -1.53 -0.77 3.61
C PHE A 141 -1.67 0.03 2.31
N ASP A 142 -0.76 0.97 2.02
CA ASP A 142 -0.72 1.69 0.74
C ASP A 142 -0.53 0.71 -0.44
N LYS A 143 0.37 -0.28 -0.31
CA LYS A 143 0.57 -1.34 -1.31
C LYS A 143 -0.68 -2.18 -1.53
N MET A 144 -1.35 -2.61 -0.46
CA MET A 144 -2.58 -3.39 -0.56
C MET A 144 -3.73 -2.58 -1.16
N ASN A 145 -3.91 -1.33 -0.76
CA ASN A 145 -4.90 -0.43 -1.36
C ASN A 145 -4.74 -0.34 -2.88
N TYR A 146 -3.49 -0.16 -3.32
CA TYR A 146 -3.18 -0.06 -4.74
C TYR A 146 -3.45 -1.38 -5.48
N ALA A 147 -3.07 -2.52 -4.89
CA ALA A 147 -3.35 -3.84 -5.44
C ALA A 147 -4.86 -4.09 -5.59
N VAL A 148 -5.66 -3.78 -4.56
CA VAL A 148 -7.14 -3.90 -4.60
C VAL A 148 -7.73 -3.05 -5.74
N LYS A 149 -7.32 -1.78 -5.86
CA LYS A 149 -7.82 -0.87 -6.91
C LYS A 149 -7.49 -1.33 -8.33
N ARG A 150 -6.42 -2.10 -8.50
CA ARG A 150 -5.93 -2.60 -9.79
C ARG A 150 -6.62 -3.89 -10.23
N LEU A 151 -7.33 -4.58 -9.33
CA LEU A 151 -8.17 -5.69 -9.72
C LEU A 151 -9.25 -5.19 -10.69
N SER A 152 -9.49 -5.99 -11.74
CA SER A 152 -10.41 -5.66 -12.83
C SER A 152 -11.85 -5.91 -12.39
#